data_AF-A0A409W867-F1
#
_entry.id   AF-A0A409W867-F1
#
_cell.length_a   1.000
_cell.length_b   1.000
_cell.length_c   1.000
_cell.angle_alpha   90.00
_cell.angle_beta   90.00
_cell.angle_gamma   90.00
#
_symmetry.space_group_name_H-M   'P 1'
#
loop_
_entity.id
_entity.type
_entity.pdbx_description
1 polymer ?
#
loop_
_entity_poly.entity_id
_entity_poly.type
_entity_poly.pdbx_seq_one_letter_code
_entity_poly.pdbx_strand_id
1 'polypeptide(L)'
;MSTGISLLHRAELAYAANRTDEAFDYYQRSIKKILKDEDVTALVPAQLPPQYPREVLGMAWHNFLDLFRAPGMNYTEASQPEAFKLLSSFRPSYKKPHGRFDSPQAQVLLKGMQITAALTLGLLAWDKRDRATAAKRYREAIDVSDSYPPFRSPPSGSTGLVLYVHKDLQTVQENLGVLVTNDALNVEMVNTMSENTEAMGRKDLVNPPFPMTRVDKNGEVTSEISFSLATNACAHCGKRDPKLQRCSLCRTTFYCNADCQKKHWSYVADVRYMILLVLTVTYLYRSHKNLCSGRSNRR
;
A
#
# COMPACT_ATOMS: atom_id res chain seq x y z
N MET A 1 25.21 24.08 19.38
CA MET A 1 23.94 23.54 18.83
C MET A 1 23.81 22.08 19.29
N SER A 2 22.61 21.60 19.61
CA SER A 2 22.40 20.19 19.97
C SER A 2 22.63 19.29 18.75
N THR A 3 23.37 18.19 18.93
CA THR A 3 23.55 17.15 17.90
C THR A 3 22.33 16.23 17.84
N GLY A 4 22.17 15.49 16.74
CA GLY A 4 21.10 14.50 16.56
C GLY A 4 21.08 13.44 17.65
N ILE A 5 22.25 12.92 18.04
CA ILE A 5 22.38 11.97 19.16
C ILE A 5 22.00 12.58 20.51
N SER A 6 22.34 13.85 20.76
CA SER A 6 21.93 14.52 22.01
C SER A 6 20.41 14.73 22.09
N LEU A 7 19.77 14.99 20.94
CA LEU A 7 18.30 15.09 20.84
C LEU A 7 17.65 13.72 21.02
N LEU A 8 18.22 12.67 20.44
CA LEU A 8 17.76 11.29 20.65
C LEU A 8 17.80 10.92 22.13
N HIS A 9 18.91 11.19 22.82
CA HIS A 9 19.02 10.92 24.26
C HIS A 9 17.96 11.67 25.09
N ARG A 10 17.65 12.94 24.74
CA ARG A 10 16.56 13.69 25.38
C ARG A 10 15.19 13.08 25.10
N ALA A 11 14.98 12.55 23.90
CA ALA A 11 13.75 11.83 23.56
C ALA A 11 13.57 10.58 24.44
N GLU A 12 14.62 9.77 24.61
CA GLU A 12 14.60 8.59 25.49
C GLU A 12 14.29 8.97 26.94
N LEU A 13 14.92 10.03 27.47
CA LEU A 13 14.65 10.53 28.83
C LEU A 13 13.21 11.04 28.99
N ALA A 14 12.68 11.74 27.99
CA ALA A 14 11.29 12.19 28.02
C ALA A 14 10.32 10.99 27.96
N TYR A 15 10.60 10.00 27.11
CA TYR A 15 9.80 8.79 26.98
C TYR A 15 9.80 7.97 28.28
N ALA A 16 10.97 7.76 28.89
CA ALA A 16 11.10 7.08 30.17
C ALA A 16 10.36 7.79 31.32
N ALA A 17 10.20 9.11 31.23
CA ALA A 17 9.43 9.93 32.16
C ALA A 17 7.92 10.00 31.81
N ASN A 18 7.44 9.16 30.88
CA ASN A 18 6.07 9.15 30.38
C ASN A 18 5.60 10.50 29.77
N ARG A 19 6.55 11.32 29.30
CA ARG A 19 6.29 12.59 28.57
C ARG A 19 6.35 12.33 27.08
N THR A 20 5.38 11.60 26.57
CA THR A 20 5.41 11.03 25.22
C THR A 20 5.35 12.08 24.10
N ASP A 21 4.56 13.15 24.26
CA ASP A 21 4.52 14.25 23.29
C ASP A 21 5.87 14.98 23.16
N GLU A 22 6.55 15.18 24.29
CA GLU A 22 7.88 15.78 24.31
C GLU A 22 8.93 14.86 23.71
N ALA A 23 8.85 13.56 23.99
CA ALA A 23 9.69 12.56 23.34
C ALA A 23 9.50 12.58 21.81
N PHE A 24 8.25 12.64 21.35
CA PHE A 24 7.90 12.70 19.94
C PHE A 24 8.50 13.93 19.23
N ASP A 25 8.43 15.11 19.85
CA ASP A 25 9.10 16.33 19.33
C ASP A 25 10.62 16.12 19.23
N TYR A 26 11.25 15.57 20.27
CA TYR A 26 12.70 15.33 20.26
C TYR A 26 13.13 14.32 19.19
N TYR A 27 12.37 13.23 18.97
CA TYR A 27 12.65 12.30 17.88
C TYR A 27 12.58 13.00 16.52
N GLN A 28 11.53 13.81 16.29
CA GLN A 28 11.38 14.55 15.04
C GLN A 28 12.55 15.51 14.81
N ARG A 29 12.96 16.24 15.85
CA ARG A 29 14.09 17.18 15.79
C ARG A 29 15.42 16.47 15.59
N SER A 30 15.62 15.31 16.21
CA SER A 30 16.80 14.46 16.01
C SER A 30 16.90 14.05 14.54
N ILE A 31 15.84 13.49 13.96
CA ILE A 31 15.79 13.09 12.54
C ILE A 31 16.08 14.29 11.63
N LYS A 32 15.40 15.42 11.83
CA LYS A 32 15.58 16.63 11.02
C LYS A 32 17.01 17.17 11.11
N LYS A 33 17.63 17.12 12.30
CA LYS A 33 19.02 17.55 12.52
C LYS A 33 19.99 16.67 11.75
N ILE A 34 19.88 15.34 11.89
CA ILE A 34 20.77 14.39 11.21
C ILE A 34 20.68 14.54 9.69
N LEU A 35 19.45 14.62 9.17
CA LEU A 35 19.21 14.79 7.73
C LEU A 35 19.73 16.14 7.18
N LYS A 36 19.86 17.16 8.03
CA LYS A 36 20.31 18.50 7.62
C LYS A 36 21.83 18.59 7.52
N ASP A 37 22.55 18.14 8.55
CA ASP A 37 23.98 18.44 8.66
C ASP A 37 24.84 17.37 9.36
N GLU A 38 24.34 16.17 9.63
CA GLU A 38 25.13 15.09 10.26
C GLU A 38 25.24 13.84 9.36
N ASP A 39 26.14 12.93 9.71
CA ASP A 39 26.29 11.64 9.02
C ASP A 39 25.08 10.75 9.32
N VAL A 40 24.35 10.38 8.26
CA VAL A 40 23.15 9.52 8.35
C VAL A 40 23.49 8.08 8.75
N THR A 41 24.76 7.67 8.62
CA THR A 41 25.25 6.33 8.95
C THR A 41 25.96 6.25 10.31
N ALA A 42 26.01 7.36 11.06
CA ALA A 42 26.63 7.40 12.38
C ALA A 42 26.02 6.34 13.31
N LEU A 43 26.87 5.56 13.97
CA LEU A 43 26.45 4.47 14.87
C LEU A 43 26.10 4.98 16.27
N VAL A 44 25.16 4.32 16.93
CA VAL A 44 24.87 4.52 18.35
C VAL A 44 26.03 3.93 19.18
N PRO A 45 26.60 4.66 20.16
CA PRO A 45 27.75 4.21 20.96
C PRO A 45 27.38 3.17 22.04
N ALA A 46 26.27 2.46 21.89
CA ALA A 46 25.75 1.50 22.86
C ALA A 46 25.58 0.11 22.23
N GLN A 47 25.69 -0.93 23.06
CA GLN A 47 25.30 -2.28 22.65
C GLN A 47 23.77 -2.34 22.60
N LEU A 48 23.26 -2.68 21.43
CA LEU A 48 21.82 -2.77 21.16
C LEU A 48 21.43 -4.23 20.91
N PRO A 49 20.19 -4.62 21.22
CA PRO A 49 19.70 -5.94 20.85
C PRO A 49 19.78 -6.14 19.32
N PRO A 50 19.96 -7.36 18.82
CA PRO A 50 20.25 -7.62 17.40
C PRO A 50 19.21 -7.08 16.41
N GLN A 51 17.97 -6.86 16.84
CA GLN A 51 16.88 -6.34 16.02
C GLN A 51 16.81 -4.81 15.95
N TYR A 52 17.54 -4.09 16.81
CA TYR A 52 17.45 -2.64 16.86
C TYR A 52 18.41 -1.99 15.85
N PRO A 53 17.97 -0.97 15.09
CA PRO A 53 18.84 -0.23 14.19
C PRO A 53 20.11 0.27 14.89
N ARG A 54 21.25 0.18 14.22
CA ARG A 54 22.55 0.56 14.82
C ARG A 54 22.89 2.01 14.54
N GLU A 55 22.33 2.59 13.49
CA GLU A 55 22.49 3.98 13.11
C GLU A 55 21.65 4.89 14.02
N VAL A 56 22.19 6.04 14.42
CA VAL A 56 21.47 7.04 15.24
C VAL A 56 20.18 7.48 14.54
N LEU A 57 20.24 7.71 13.22
CA LEU A 57 19.06 8.03 12.42
C LEU A 57 18.06 6.86 12.39
N GLY A 58 18.55 5.63 12.24
CA GLY A 58 17.71 4.43 12.26
C GLY A 58 16.98 4.26 13.59
N MET A 59 17.65 4.50 14.72
CA MET A 59 17.07 4.43 16.06
C MET A 59 16.02 5.52 16.27
N ALA A 60 16.36 6.78 15.98
CA ALA A 60 15.42 7.89 16.12
C ALA A 60 14.19 7.70 15.22
N TRP A 61 14.39 7.18 14.00
CA TRP A 61 13.32 6.84 13.08
C TRP A 61 12.43 5.71 13.60
N HIS A 62 13.02 4.63 14.12
CA HIS A 62 12.27 3.51 14.70
C HIS A 62 11.32 3.98 15.82
N ASN A 63 11.84 4.71 16.80
CA ASN A 63 11.05 5.18 17.94
C ASN A 63 9.98 6.20 17.53
N PHE A 64 10.31 7.07 16.56
CA PHE A 64 9.34 7.97 15.93
C PHE A 64 8.17 7.23 15.29
N LEU A 65 8.43 6.12 14.57
CA LEU A 65 7.38 5.32 13.95
C LEU A 65 6.56 4.53 14.96
N ASP A 66 7.21 3.95 15.98
CA ASP A 66 6.51 3.18 17.01
C ASP A 66 5.52 4.07 17.77
N LEU A 67 5.83 5.35 18.01
CA LEU A 67 4.89 6.32 18.58
C LEU A 67 3.69 6.62 17.67
N PHE A 68 3.86 6.65 16.35
CA PHE A 68 2.74 6.76 15.41
C PHE A 68 1.82 5.53 15.43
N ARG A 69 2.39 4.35 15.69
CA ARG A 69 1.69 3.06 15.65
C ARG A 69 1.12 2.67 17.02
N ALA A 70 1.56 3.32 18.09
CA ALA A 70 1.18 3.00 19.45
C ALA A 70 -0.34 3.24 19.66
N PRO A 71 -1.07 2.23 20.17
CA PRO A 71 -2.47 2.41 20.55
C PRO A 71 -2.60 3.56 21.56
N GLY A 72 -3.53 4.48 21.31
CA GLY A 72 -3.83 5.61 22.20
C GLY A 72 -3.08 6.92 21.94
N MET A 73 -2.02 6.91 21.13
CA MET A 73 -1.26 8.15 20.84
C MET A 73 -1.98 9.08 19.84
N ASN A 74 -2.93 8.56 19.06
CA ASN A 74 -3.81 9.33 18.16
C ASN A 74 -3.08 10.40 17.29
N TYR A 75 -1.83 10.13 16.93
CA TYR A 75 -1.05 11.02 16.08
C TYR A 75 -1.51 10.91 14.62
N THR A 76 -2.09 11.98 14.12
CA THR A 76 -2.65 12.08 12.78
C THR A 76 -2.08 13.30 12.06
N GLU A 77 -2.38 13.41 10.76
CA GLU A 77 -2.09 14.62 9.99
C GLU A 77 -2.69 15.89 10.60
N ALA A 78 -3.84 15.79 11.29
CA ALA A 78 -4.49 16.94 11.91
C ALA A 78 -3.84 17.31 13.25
N SER A 79 -3.47 16.32 14.08
CA SER A 79 -2.87 16.58 15.40
C SER A 79 -1.37 16.88 15.34
N GLN A 80 -0.65 16.29 14.38
CA GLN A 80 0.82 16.41 14.25
C GLN A 80 1.25 16.62 12.78
N PRO A 81 0.87 17.75 12.15
CA PRO A 81 1.06 17.97 10.71
C PRO A 81 2.53 17.93 10.27
N GLU A 82 3.44 18.50 11.07
CA GLU A 82 4.87 18.51 10.75
C GLU A 82 5.50 17.12 10.85
N ALA A 83 5.04 16.29 11.80
CA ALA A 83 5.49 14.90 11.91
C ALA A 83 4.97 14.06 10.75
N PHE A 84 3.69 14.25 10.39
CA PHE A 84 3.09 13.58 9.25
C PHE A 84 3.75 13.98 7.92
N LYS A 85 4.15 15.25 7.78
CA LYS A 85 4.93 15.75 6.63
C LYS A 85 6.31 15.11 6.56
N LEU A 86 7.01 14.98 7.70
CA LEU A 86 8.29 14.26 7.76
C LEU A 86 8.11 12.80 7.35
N LEU A 87 7.15 12.09 7.94
CA LEU A 87 6.82 10.71 7.59
C LEU A 87 6.51 10.56 6.09
N SER A 88 5.66 11.44 5.57
CA SER A 88 5.25 11.45 4.16
C SER A 88 6.38 11.76 3.18
N SER A 89 7.41 12.49 3.63
CA SER A 89 8.57 12.81 2.79
C SER A 89 9.45 11.60 2.49
N PHE A 90 9.29 10.50 3.24
CA PHE A 90 9.96 9.22 2.99
C PHE A 90 9.08 8.22 2.24
N ARG A 91 7.97 8.66 1.63
CA ARG A 91 7.21 7.76 0.75
C ARG A 91 8.02 7.39 -0.49
N PRO A 92 7.93 6.15 -1.00
CA PRO A 92 8.60 5.76 -2.24
C PRO A 92 8.21 6.62 -3.45
N SER A 93 6.98 7.11 -3.47
CA SER A 93 6.45 8.00 -4.52
C SER A 93 6.80 9.49 -4.33
N TYR A 94 7.60 9.85 -3.33
CA TYR A 94 8.01 11.22 -3.09
C TYR A 94 9.08 11.65 -4.09
N LYS A 95 8.87 12.81 -4.73
CA LYS A 95 9.69 13.25 -5.88
C LYS A 95 11.03 13.88 -5.50
N LYS A 96 11.17 14.41 -4.29
CA LYS A 96 12.38 15.14 -3.90
C LYS A 96 13.48 14.11 -3.59
N PRO A 97 14.65 14.20 -4.23
CA PRO A 97 15.75 13.29 -3.93
C PRO A 97 16.27 13.51 -2.51
N HIS A 98 16.69 12.42 -1.86
CA HIS A 98 17.35 12.47 -0.56
C HIS A 98 18.87 12.47 -0.76
N GLY A 99 19.44 13.63 -1.13
CA GLY A 99 20.84 13.74 -1.56
C GLY A 99 21.91 13.36 -0.52
N ARG A 100 21.53 13.15 0.75
CA ARG A 100 22.45 12.72 1.84
C ARG A 100 22.63 11.21 1.93
N PHE A 101 21.88 10.45 1.13
CA PHE A 101 21.99 9.00 1.09
C PHE A 101 22.73 8.56 -0.16
N ASP A 102 23.96 9.03 -0.34
CA ASP A 102 24.79 8.74 -1.52
C ASP A 102 25.58 7.43 -1.39
N SER A 103 25.97 7.05 -0.17
CA SER A 103 26.70 5.80 0.07
C SER A 103 25.80 4.56 -0.01
N PRO A 104 26.36 3.37 -0.31
CA PRO A 104 25.60 2.12 -0.32
C PRO A 104 24.89 1.84 1.01
N GLN A 105 25.56 2.05 2.14
CA GLN A 105 24.96 1.88 3.47
C GLN A 105 23.83 2.87 3.72
N ALA A 106 24.02 4.14 3.34
CA ALA A 106 22.97 5.13 3.45
C ALA A 106 21.76 4.79 2.57
N GLN A 107 21.97 4.24 1.37
CA GLN A 107 20.88 3.74 0.53
C GLN A 107 20.08 2.62 1.22
N VAL A 108 20.74 1.67 1.90
CA VAL A 108 20.05 0.64 2.71
C VAL A 108 19.15 1.32 3.76
N LEU A 109 19.69 2.30 4.49
CA LEU A 109 18.93 3.05 5.49
C LEU A 109 17.73 3.79 4.88
N LEU A 110 17.91 4.50 3.76
CA LEU A 110 16.83 5.19 3.07
C LEU A 110 15.73 4.22 2.64
N LYS A 111 16.09 3.10 2.02
CA LYS A 111 15.11 2.09 1.58
C LYS A 111 14.36 1.47 2.76
N GLY A 112 15.06 1.20 3.87
CA GLY A 112 14.42 0.77 5.12
C GLY A 112 13.44 1.80 5.68
N MET A 113 13.82 3.08 5.69
CA MET A 113 12.93 4.17 6.09
C MET A 113 11.71 4.31 5.16
N GLN A 114 11.90 4.11 3.85
CA GLN A 114 10.81 4.18 2.87
C GLN A 114 9.77 3.06 3.06
N ILE A 115 10.23 1.82 3.29
CA ILE A 115 9.38 0.67 3.56
C ILE A 115 8.58 0.88 4.86
N THR A 116 9.28 1.26 5.94
CA THR A 116 8.65 1.43 7.26
C THR A 116 7.73 2.65 7.31
N ALA A 117 8.03 3.73 6.57
CA ALA A 117 7.11 4.85 6.35
C ALA A 117 5.83 4.39 5.67
N ALA A 118 5.95 3.58 4.62
CA ALA A 118 4.82 3.06 3.86
C ALA A 118 3.94 2.13 4.73
N LEU A 119 4.53 1.25 5.55
CA LEU A 119 3.76 0.50 6.55
C LEU A 119 2.99 1.43 7.50
N THR A 120 3.66 2.39 8.14
CA THR A 120 3.01 3.31 9.10
C THR A 120 1.88 4.09 8.46
N LEU A 121 2.09 4.65 7.26
CA LEU A 121 1.05 5.36 6.53
C LEU A 121 -0.09 4.44 6.07
N GLY A 122 0.20 3.17 5.83
CA GLY A 122 -0.80 2.15 5.53
C GLY A 122 -1.70 1.87 6.72
N LEU A 123 -1.11 1.71 7.91
CA LEU A 123 -1.85 1.55 9.17
C LEU A 123 -2.70 2.78 9.49
N LEU A 124 -2.13 3.99 9.41
CA LEU A 124 -2.89 5.23 9.64
C LEU A 124 -4.04 5.42 8.63
N ALA A 125 -3.87 4.97 7.38
CA ALA A 125 -4.94 5.00 6.38
C ALA A 125 -6.01 3.96 6.70
N TRP A 126 -5.61 2.78 7.20
CA TRP A 126 -6.53 1.76 7.67
C TRP A 126 -7.40 2.27 8.81
N ASP A 127 -6.81 2.90 9.83
CA ASP A 127 -7.52 3.44 10.99
C ASP A 127 -8.52 4.54 10.59
N LYS A 128 -8.22 5.26 9.51
CA LYS A 128 -9.13 6.24 8.88
C LYS A 128 -10.18 5.60 7.96
N ARG A 129 -10.24 4.27 7.89
CA ARG A 129 -11.11 3.49 6.99
C ARG A 129 -10.90 3.77 5.51
N ASP A 130 -9.70 4.25 5.14
CA ASP A 130 -9.28 4.46 3.75
C ASP A 130 -8.45 3.26 3.26
N ARG A 131 -9.18 2.16 3.01
CA ARG A 131 -8.58 0.87 2.60
C ARG A 131 -7.82 0.94 1.29
N ALA A 132 -8.32 1.74 0.35
CA ALA A 132 -7.68 1.90 -0.94
C ALA A 132 -6.31 2.59 -0.79
N THR A 133 -6.21 3.60 0.07
CA THR A 133 -4.91 4.18 0.44
C THR A 133 -4.06 3.18 1.22
N ALA A 134 -4.59 2.45 2.20
CA ALA A 134 -3.83 1.45 2.95
C ALA A 134 -3.19 0.40 2.04
N ALA A 135 -3.99 -0.26 1.19
CA ALA A 135 -3.51 -1.26 0.23
C ALA A 135 -2.45 -0.67 -0.72
N LYS A 136 -2.63 0.58 -1.17
CA LYS A 136 -1.63 1.27 -1.98
C LYS A 136 -0.30 1.42 -1.23
N ARG A 137 -0.31 1.82 0.04
CA ARG A 137 0.92 1.98 0.83
C ARG A 137 1.63 0.65 1.04
N TYR A 138 0.90 -0.42 1.32
CA TYR A 138 1.48 -1.75 1.45
C TYR A 138 2.14 -2.23 0.16
N ARG A 139 1.52 -1.99 -1.00
CA ARG A 139 2.15 -2.29 -2.29
C ARG A 139 3.41 -1.45 -2.54
N GLU A 140 3.39 -0.16 -2.22
CA GLU A 140 4.57 0.70 -2.33
C GLU A 140 5.75 0.17 -1.48
N ALA A 141 5.49 -0.39 -0.29
CA ALA A 141 6.52 -1.03 0.55
C ALA A 141 7.09 -2.30 -0.10
N ILE A 142 6.22 -3.17 -0.63
CA ILE A 142 6.63 -4.41 -1.33
C ILE A 142 7.44 -4.07 -2.59
N ASP A 143 6.98 -3.11 -3.39
CA ASP A 143 7.66 -2.67 -4.62
C ASP A 143 9.10 -2.18 -4.31
N VAL A 144 9.28 -1.45 -3.19
CA VAL A 144 10.62 -1.03 -2.75
C VAL A 144 11.47 -2.23 -2.33
N SER A 145 10.92 -3.14 -1.54
CA SER A 145 11.61 -4.36 -1.12
C SER A 145 12.08 -5.18 -2.32
N ASP A 146 11.20 -5.41 -3.30
CA ASP A 146 11.51 -6.21 -4.50
C ASP A 146 12.61 -5.56 -5.35
N SER A 147 12.66 -4.23 -5.38
CA SER A 147 13.69 -3.46 -6.07
C SER A 147 15.04 -3.42 -5.36
N TYR A 148 15.11 -3.85 -4.09
CA TYR A 148 16.29 -3.68 -3.25
C TYR A 148 16.67 -4.98 -2.51
N PRO A 149 17.67 -5.75 -3.02
CA PRO A 149 17.96 -7.10 -2.55
C PRO A 149 18.11 -7.31 -1.04
N PRO A 150 18.73 -6.39 -0.25
CA PRO A 150 18.86 -6.55 1.20
C PRO A 150 17.55 -6.79 1.96
N PHE A 151 16.40 -6.33 1.45
CA PHE A 151 15.10 -6.51 2.11
C PHE A 151 14.27 -7.66 1.51
N ARG A 152 14.44 -7.93 0.21
CA ARG A 152 13.74 -9.04 -0.48
C ARG A 152 14.14 -10.40 0.07
N SER A 153 15.43 -10.59 0.34
CA SER A 153 15.98 -11.86 0.81
C SER A 153 17.11 -11.53 1.79
N PRO A 154 16.79 -11.18 3.05
CA PRO A 154 17.80 -10.76 4.01
C PRO A 154 18.82 -11.89 4.19
N PRO A 155 20.12 -11.58 4.16
CA PRO A 155 21.16 -12.57 4.43
C PRO A 155 20.93 -13.27 5.78
N SER A 156 21.27 -14.55 5.87
CA SER A 156 21.28 -15.29 7.15
C SER A 156 22.14 -14.55 8.18
N GLY A 157 21.58 -14.28 9.37
CA GLY A 157 22.26 -13.51 10.40
C GLY A 157 22.19 -11.99 10.23
N SER A 158 21.30 -11.48 9.37
CA SER A 158 20.99 -10.05 9.30
C SER A 158 20.66 -9.49 10.69
N THR A 159 21.19 -8.30 10.99
CA THR A 159 20.94 -7.58 12.24
C THR A 159 20.56 -6.13 11.97
N GLY A 160 20.18 -5.42 13.02
CA GLY A 160 19.84 -4.02 13.00
C GLY A 160 18.63 -3.71 12.13
N LEU A 161 18.75 -2.63 11.35
CA LEU A 161 17.67 -2.12 10.52
C LEU A 161 17.16 -3.16 9.52
N VAL A 162 18.04 -3.98 8.92
CA VAL A 162 17.63 -4.97 7.91
C VAL A 162 16.67 -6.00 8.51
N LEU A 163 17.01 -6.52 9.70
CA LEU A 163 16.16 -7.47 10.41
C LEU A 163 14.84 -6.83 10.85
N TYR A 164 14.89 -5.59 11.33
CA TYR A 164 13.69 -4.83 11.71
C TYR A 164 12.73 -4.62 10.53
N VAL A 165 13.25 -4.11 9.41
CA VAL A 165 12.46 -3.84 8.21
C VAL A 165 11.88 -5.12 7.63
N HIS A 166 12.60 -6.25 7.71
CA HIS A 166 12.08 -7.54 7.26
C HIS A 166 10.84 -7.97 8.05
N LYS A 167 10.81 -7.76 9.38
CA LYS A 167 9.62 -8.03 10.19
C LYS A 167 8.46 -7.12 9.82
N ASP A 168 8.73 -5.83 9.64
CA ASP A 168 7.71 -4.87 9.17
C ASP A 168 7.16 -5.29 7.78
N LEU A 169 7.99 -5.85 6.89
CA LEU A 169 7.54 -6.37 5.59
C LEU A 169 6.61 -7.57 5.70
N GLN A 170 6.83 -8.47 6.66
CA GLN A 170 5.90 -9.58 6.92
C GLN A 170 4.52 -9.03 7.31
N THR A 171 4.49 -8.06 8.23
CA THR A 171 3.24 -7.37 8.61
C THR A 171 2.57 -6.66 7.41
N VAL A 172 3.35 -6.03 6.53
CA VAL A 172 2.84 -5.43 5.28
C VAL A 172 2.16 -6.49 4.40
N GLN A 173 2.80 -7.64 4.21
CA GLN A 173 2.30 -8.73 3.36
C GLN A 173 1.02 -9.35 3.94
N GLU A 174 1.00 -9.63 5.24
CA GLU A 174 -0.17 -10.15 5.96
C GLU A 174 -1.36 -9.19 5.86
N ASN A 175 -1.16 -7.92 6.21
CA ASN A 175 -2.24 -6.92 6.16
C ASN A 175 -2.74 -6.67 4.74
N LEU A 176 -1.86 -6.70 3.73
CA LEU A 176 -2.29 -6.61 2.33
C LEU A 176 -3.08 -7.86 1.90
N GLY A 177 -2.65 -9.05 2.32
CA GLY A 177 -3.36 -10.30 2.07
C GLY A 177 -4.77 -10.27 2.63
N VAL A 178 -4.92 -9.82 3.88
CA VAL A 178 -6.24 -9.63 4.52
C VAL A 178 -7.10 -8.64 3.75
N LEU A 179 -6.56 -7.49 3.33
CA LEU A 179 -7.33 -6.52 2.52
C LEU A 179 -7.81 -7.10 1.20
N VAL A 180 -6.93 -7.81 0.48
CA VAL A 180 -7.26 -8.37 -0.84
C VAL A 180 -8.33 -9.45 -0.70
N THR A 181 -8.20 -10.34 0.29
CA THR A 181 -9.21 -11.38 0.58
C THR A 181 -10.54 -10.77 0.96
N ASN A 182 -10.55 -9.79 1.87
CA ASN A 182 -11.78 -9.12 2.29
C ASN A 182 -12.44 -8.36 1.13
N ASP A 183 -11.65 -7.68 0.29
CA ASP A 183 -12.17 -7.02 -0.91
C ASP A 183 -12.80 -8.01 -1.90
N ALA A 184 -12.21 -9.20 -2.07
CA ALA A 184 -12.77 -10.25 -2.93
C ALA A 184 -14.12 -10.75 -2.40
N LEU A 185 -14.18 -11.09 -1.11
CA LEU A 185 -15.42 -11.55 -0.46
C LEU A 185 -16.52 -10.50 -0.53
N ASN A 186 -16.21 -9.23 -0.21
CA ASN A 186 -17.19 -8.15 -0.25
C ASN A 186 -17.76 -7.92 -1.65
N VAL A 187 -16.99 -8.16 -2.71
CA VAL A 187 -17.45 -8.00 -4.09
C VAL A 187 -18.39 -9.12 -4.50
N GLU A 188 -18.07 -10.35 -4.12
CA GLU A 188 -18.97 -11.49 -4.30
C GLU A 188 -20.32 -11.23 -3.61
N MET A 189 -20.29 -10.70 -2.38
CA MET A 189 -21.48 -10.34 -1.64
C MET A 189 -22.29 -9.21 -2.27
N VAL A 190 -21.63 -8.14 -2.75
CA VAL A 190 -22.33 -7.05 -3.44
C VAL A 190 -22.97 -7.56 -4.73
N ASN A 191 -22.30 -8.47 -5.46
CA ASN A 191 -22.85 -9.06 -6.67
C ASN A 191 -24.11 -9.90 -6.39
N THR A 192 -24.13 -10.69 -5.31
CA THR A 192 -25.31 -11.48 -4.93
C THR A 192 -26.46 -10.62 -4.44
N MET A 193 -26.19 -9.49 -3.76
CA MET A 193 -27.22 -8.54 -3.33
C MET A 193 -27.75 -7.64 -4.46
N SER A 194 -26.94 -7.39 -5.49
CA SER A 194 -27.29 -6.46 -6.58
C SER A 194 -28.24 -7.06 -7.62
N GLU A 195 -28.57 -8.35 -7.56
CA GLU A 195 -29.54 -8.97 -8.48
C GLU A 195 -30.93 -8.29 -8.42
N ASN A 196 -31.21 -7.48 -7.38
CA ASN A 196 -32.45 -6.73 -7.23
C ASN A 196 -32.29 -5.20 -6.98
N THR A 197 -31.07 -4.65 -7.02
CA THR A 197 -30.83 -3.25 -6.57
C THR A 197 -29.99 -2.45 -7.57
N GLU A 198 -30.34 -1.17 -7.77
CA GLU A 198 -29.58 -0.24 -8.64
C GLU A 198 -28.07 -0.26 -8.29
N ALA A 199 -27.23 -0.19 -9.33
CA ALA A 199 -25.79 -0.33 -9.21
C ALA A 199 -25.19 0.63 -8.16
N MET A 200 -24.68 0.08 -7.06
CA MET A 200 -24.09 0.84 -5.96
C MET A 200 -22.95 1.75 -6.42
N GLY A 201 -22.92 2.96 -5.86
CA GLY A 201 -21.89 3.96 -6.09
C GLY A 201 -20.52 3.55 -5.55
N ARG A 202 -19.47 4.21 -6.07
CA ARG A 202 -18.06 3.91 -5.78
C ARG A 202 -17.64 4.12 -4.31
N LYS A 203 -18.42 4.86 -3.52
CA LYS A 203 -18.05 5.28 -2.15
C LYS A 203 -19.16 5.00 -1.14
N ASP A 204 -20.10 4.13 -1.48
CA ASP A 204 -21.21 3.86 -0.59
C ASP A 204 -20.68 3.14 0.65
N LEU A 205 -21.11 3.61 1.82
CA LEU A 205 -20.83 2.94 3.08
C LEU A 205 -21.68 1.68 3.11
N VAL A 206 -21.02 0.53 3.08
CA VAL A 206 -21.67 -0.76 3.21
C VAL A 206 -21.42 -1.24 4.64
N ASN A 207 -22.47 -1.71 5.30
CA ASN A 207 -22.35 -2.47 6.53
C ASN A 207 -22.33 -3.95 6.13
N PRO A 208 -21.15 -4.55 5.87
CA PRO A 208 -21.10 -5.96 5.54
C PRO A 208 -21.46 -6.81 6.77
N PRO A 209 -21.87 -8.06 6.55
CA PRO A 209 -22.20 -8.97 7.65
C PRO A 209 -20.98 -9.51 8.39
N PHE A 210 -19.76 -9.37 7.83
CA PHE A 210 -18.53 -9.84 8.46
C PHE A 210 -17.67 -8.67 8.96
N PRO A 211 -17.23 -8.70 10.23
CA PRO A 211 -16.31 -7.70 10.74
C PRO A 211 -14.94 -7.84 10.05
N MET A 212 -14.34 -6.71 9.71
CA MET A 212 -12.98 -6.63 9.21
C MET A 212 -12.00 -6.87 10.31
N THR A 213 -11.15 -7.87 10.18
CA THR A 213 -10.04 -8.13 11.08
C THR A 213 -8.76 -7.45 10.58
N ARG A 214 -7.96 -6.93 11.50
CA ARG A 214 -6.56 -6.51 11.29
C ARG A 214 -5.70 -7.21 12.33
N VAL A 215 -4.50 -7.64 11.95
CA VAL A 215 -3.52 -8.18 12.89
C VAL A 215 -2.52 -7.08 13.22
N ASP A 216 -2.47 -6.71 14.48
CA ASP A 216 -1.52 -5.74 15.02
C ASP A 216 -0.14 -6.39 15.25
N LYS A 217 0.90 -5.56 15.44
CA LYS A 217 2.28 -6.02 15.70
C LYS A 217 2.38 -6.99 16.89
N ASN A 218 1.46 -6.89 17.85
CA ASN A 218 1.39 -7.73 19.04
C ASN A 218 0.58 -9.02 18.82
N GLY A 219 0.08 -9.26 17.60
CA GLY A 219 -0.85 -10.35 17.29
C GLY A 219 -2.29 -10.09 17.71
N GLU A 220 -2.59 -8.92 18.28
CA GLU A 220 -3.97 -8.53 18.59
C GLU A 220 -4.80 -8.40 17.31
N VAL A 221 -6.00 -8.95 17.34
CA VAL A 221 -6.92 -8.91 16.19
C VAL A 221 -7.99 -7.86 16.44
N THR A 222 -7.87 -6.71 15.78
CA THR A 222 -8.86 -5.63 15.84
C THR A 222 -9.96 -5.88 14.81
N SER A 223 -11.23 -5.80 15.23
CA SER A 223 -12.42 -6.09 14.40
C SER A 223 -13.29 -4.85 14.19
N GLU A 224 -13.59 -4.46 12.95
CA GLU A 224 -14.46 -3.32 12.62
C GLU A 224 -15.65 -3.70 11.72
N ILE A 225 -16.85 -3.22 12.05
CA ILE A 225 -18.11 -3.62 11.38
C ILE A 225 -18.48 -2.67 10.22
N SER A 226 -17.93 -1.45 10.15
CA SER A 226 -18.31 -0.44 9.15
C SER A 226 -17.11 0.11 8.36
N PHE A 227 -17.14 0.05 7.03
CA PHE A 227 -16.08 0.63 6.19
C PHE A 227 -16.57 1.09 4.81
N SER A 228 -15.74 1.87 4.10
CA SER A 228 -15.99 2.25 2.70
C SER A 228 -15.45 1.20 1.73
N LEU A 229 -16.27 0.75 0.77
CA LEU A 229 -15.87 -0.23 -0.25
C LEU A 229 -15.67 0.40 -1.62
N ALA A 230 -14.44 0.27 -2.14
CA ALA A 230 -14.17 0.51 -3.54
C ALA A 230 -14.68 -0.70 -4.35
N THR A 231 -15.95 -0.64 -4.75
CA THR A 231 -16.60 -1.67 -5.57
C THR A 231 -15.90 -1.87 -6.93
N ASN A 232 -15.31 -0.80 -7.47
CA ASN A 232 -14.65 -0.82 -8.78
C ASN A 232 -13.20 -1.33 -8.70
N ALA A 233 -12.85 -2.24 -9.61
CA ALA A 233 -11.48 -2.71 -9.84
C ALA A 233 -11.00 -2.30 -11.24
N CYS A 234 -9.68 -2.23 -11.42
CA CYS A 234 -9.09 -2.10 -12.74
C CYS A 234 -9.41 -3.33 -13.59
N ALA A 235 -10.04 -3.15 -14.74
CA ALA A 235 -10.43 -4.27 -15.60
C ALA A 235 -9.25 -5.04 -16.22
N HIS A 236 -8.04 -4.47 -16.19
CA HIS A 236 -6.84 -5.18 -16.64
C HIS A 236 -6.12 -5.93 -15.53
N CYS A 237 -5.76 -5.23 -14.45
CA CYS A 237 -4.86 -5.76 -13.43
C CYS A 237 -5.55 -6.11 -12.11
N GLY A 238 -6.88 -5.93 -12.00
CA GLY A 238 -7.66 -6.20 -10.80
C GLY A 238 -7.41 -5.24 -9.63
N LYS A 239 -6.43 -4.33 -9.71
CA LYS A 239 -6.11 -3.39 -8.63
C LYS A 239 -7.28 -2.45 -8.35
N ARG A 240 -7.59 -2.25 -7.06
CA ARG A 240 -8.65 -1.37 -6.54
C ARG A 240 -8.08 -0.05 -6.02
N ASP A 241 -7.64 0.81 -6.93
CA ASP A 241 -7.02 2.09 -6.54
C ASP A 241 -8.07 3.20 -6.27
N PRO A 242 -7.78 4.14 -5.34
CA PRO A 242 -8.68 5.28 -5.11
C PRO A 242 -8.74 6.23 -6.32
N LYS A 243 -7.81 6.11 -7.28
CA LYS A 243 -7.72 6.96 -8.48
C LYS A 243 -7.87 6.19 -9.80
N LEU A 244 -8.76 5.19 -9.85
CA LEU A 244 -9.14 4.58 -11.12
C LEU A 244 -9.81 5.61 -12.05
N GLN A 245 -9.37 5.62 -13.30
CA GLN A 245 -9.91 6.41 -14.40
C GLN A 245 -11.04 5.63 -15.08
N ARG A 246 -12.14 6.30 -15.42
CA ARG A 246 -13.20 5.72 -16.25
C ARG A 246 -12.78 5.71 -17.71
N CYS A 247 -13.15 4.65 -18.42
CA CYS A 247 -13.04 4.60 -19.86
C CYS A 247 -13.78 5.79 -20.50
N SER A 248 -13.10 6.57 -21.34
CA SER A 248 -13.71 7.72 -22.01
C SER A 248 -14.84 7.33 -22.98
N LEU A 249 -14.77 6.13 -23.56
CA LEU A 249 -15.73 5.62 -24.53
C LEU A 249 -16.97 5.03 -23.84
N CYS A 250 -16.82 3.97 -23.04
CA CYS A 250 -17.97 3.29 -22.45
C CYS A 250 -18.44 3.89 -21.12
N ARG A 251 -17.59 4.64 -20.41
CA ARG A 251 -17.85 5.22 -19.07
C ARG A 251 -18.19 4.21 -17.96
N THR A 252 -18.26 2.92 -18.27
CA THR A 252 -18.60 1.83 -17.34
C THR A 252 -17.37 1.13 -16.78
N THR A 253 -16.31 0.98 -17.57
CA THR A 253 -15.08 0.27 -17.15
C THR A 253 -14.07 1.20 -16.50
N PHE A 254 -13.32 0.70 -15.53
CA PHE A 254 -12.32 1.45 -14.77
C PHE A 254 -10.91 0.89 -14.98
N TYR A 255 -9.90 1.77 -14.98
CA TYR A 255 -8.49 1.43 -15.18
C TYR A 255 -7.57 2.23 -14.26
N CYS A 256 -6.43 1.65 -13.85
CA CYS A 256 -5.40 2.37 -13.09
C CYS A 256 -4.77 3.50 -13.91
N ASN A 257 -4.56 3.27 -15.21
CA ASN A 257 -3.89 4.18 -16.13
C ASN A 257 -4.19 3.77 -17.59
N ALA A 258 -3.70 4.57 -18.54
CA ALA A 258 -3.84 4.33 -19.98
C ALA A 258 -3.19 3.00 -20.43
N ASP A 259 -2.11 2.55 -19.77
CA ASP A 259 -1.45 1.30 -20.14
C ASP A 259 -2.32 0.08 -19.82
N CYS A 260 -2.97 0.07 -18.65
CA CYS A 260 -3.95 -0.94 -18.30
C CYS A 260 -5.13 -0.94 -19.28
N GLN A 261 -5.61 0.25 -19.67
CA GLN A 261 -6.68 0.38 -20.66
C GLN A 261 -6.29 -0.24 -22.01
N LYS A 262 -5.10 0.10 -22.54
CA LYS A 262 -4.57 -0.45 -23.80
C LYS A 262 -4.45 -1.97 -23.76
N LYS A 263 -3.88 -2.53 -22.68
CA LYS A 263 -3.70 -3.99 -22.52
C LYS A 263 -5.02 -4.74 -22.36
N HIS A 264 -6.02 -4.14 -21.73
CA HIS A 264 -7.36 -4.75 -21.70
C HIS A 264 -8.00 -4.75 -23.09
N TRP A 265 -7.83 -3.67 -23.85
CA TRP A 265 -8.40 -3.55 -25.20
C TRP A 265 -7.79 -4.48 -26.22
N SER A 266 -6.48 -4.76 -26.16
CA SER A 266 -5.87 -5.76 -27.06
C SER A 266 -6.53 -7.14 -26.91
N TYR A 267 -6.95 -7.48 -25.69
CA TYR A 267 -7.68 -8.72 -25.43
C TYR A 267 -9.11 -8.67 -25.99
N VAL A 268 -9.83 -7.57 -25.74
CA VAL A 268 -11.23 -7.42 -26.21
C VAL A 268 -11.34 -7.29 -27.73
N ALA A 269 -10.37 -6.66 -28.38
CA ALA A 269 -10.34 -6.55 -29.84
C ALA A 269 -10.24 -7.92 -30.49
N ASP A 270 -9.42 -8.81 -29.91
CA ASP A 270 -9.25 -10.19 -30.38
C ASP A 270 -10.54 -11.01 -30.20
N VAL A 271 -11.18 -10.91 -29.03
CA VAL A 271 -12.45 -11.60 -28.75
C VAL A 271 -13.61 -11.06 -29.61
N ARG A 272 -13.69 -9.75 -29.84
CA ARG A 272 -14.70 -9.18 -30.74
C ARG A 272 -14.49 -9.61 -32.18
N TYR A 273 -13.23 -9.73 -32.63
CA TYR A 273 -12.93 -10.25 -33.94
C TYR A 273 -13.40 -11.70 -34.07
N MET A 274 -13.13 -12.54 -33.06
CA MET A 274 -13.65 -13.90 -32.97
C MET A 274 -15.19 -13.97 -33.01
N ILE A 275 -15.90 -13.15 -32.22
CA ILE A 275 -17.37 -13.14 -32.22
C ILE A 275 -17.92 -12.69 -33.58
N LEU A 276 -17.35 -11.65 -34.19
CA LEU A 276 -17.74 -11.21 -35.54
C LEU A 276 -17.46 -12.28 -36.59
N LEU A 277 -16.34 -12.98 -36.49
CA LEU A 277 -15.99 -14.09 -37.38
C LEU A 277 -16.99 -15.24 -37.24
N VAL A 278 -17.33 -15.63 -36.01
CA VAL A 278 -18.35 -16.66 -35.74
C VAL A 278 -19.70 -16.22 -36.30
N LEU A 279 -20.18 -15.01 -35.99
CA LEU A 279 -21.46 -14.52 -36.51
C LEU A 279 -21.49 -14.47 -38.04
N THR A 280 -20.39 -14.06 -38.69
CA THR A 280 -20.27 -14.01 -40.15
C THR A 280 -20.29 -15.42 -40.75
N VAL A 281 -19.52 -16.36 -40.18
CA VAL A 281 -19.51 -17.77 -40.62
C VAL A 281 -20.88 -18.42 -40.43
N THR A 282 -21.55 -18.18 -39.30
CA THR A 282 -22.89 -18.73 -39.04
C THR A 282 -23.93 -18.15 -40.00
N TYR A 283 -23.83 -16.85 -40.31
CA TYR A 283 -24.68 -16.18 -41.29
C TYR A 283 -24.48 -16.74 -42.71
N LEU A 284 -23.22 -16.93 -43.12
CA LEU A 284 -22.86 -17.53 -44.42
C LEU A 284 -23.33 -18.98 -44.52
N TYR A 285 -23.14 -19.79 -43.46
CA TYR A 285 -23.60 -21.17 -43.41
C TYR A 285 -25.13 -21.27 -43.52
N ARG A 286 -25.87 -20.39 -42.84
CA ARG A 286 -27.33 -20.33 -42.91
C ARG A 286 -27.82 -19.90 -44.30
N SER A 287 -27.15 -18.94 -44.94
CA SER A 287 -27.44 -18.53 -46.31
C SER A 287 -27.17 -19.65 -47.33
N HIS A 288 -26.07 -20.38 -47.18
CA HIS A 288 -25.76 -21.53 -48.04
C HIS A 288 -26.78 -22.66 -47.89
N LYS A 289 -27.20 -22.97 -46.65
CA LYS A 289 -28.23 -23.99 -46.40
C LYS A 289 -29.57 -23.64 -47.06
N ASN A 290 -29.98 -22.37 -47.03
CA ASN A 290 -31.20 -21.89 -47.68
C ASN A 290 -31.12 -21.94 -49.22
N LEU A 291 -29.94 -21.70 -49.81
CA LEU A 291 -29.73 -21.84 -51.26
C LEU A 291 -29.80 -23.30 -51.71
N CYS A 292 -29.30 -24.23 -50.91
CA CYS A 292 -29.33 -25.66 -51.24
C CYS A 292 -30.72 -26.29 -51.06
N SER A 293 -31.50 -25.87 -50.05
CA SER A 293 -32.85 -26.43 -49.81
C SER A 293 -33.90 -25.95 -50.83
N GLY A 294 -33.66 -24.84 -51.53
CA GLY A 294 -34.57 -24.31 -52.56
C GLY A 294 -34.52 -25.03 -53.92
N ARG A 295 -33.55 -25.93 -54.17
CA ARG A 295 -33.42 -26.65 -55.46
C ARG A 295 -34.16 -27.99 -55.54
N SER A 296 -34.77 -28.48 -54.46
CA SER A 296 -35.36 -29.84 -54.42
C SER A 296 -36.82 -29.93 -54.91
N ASN A 297 -37.49 -28.82 -55.24
CA ASN A 297 -38.92 -28.80 -55.62
C ASN A 297 -39.20 -28.42 -57.08
N ARG A 298 -38.24 -28.63 -57.99
CA ARG A 298 -38.48 -28.58 -59.43
C ARG A 298 -38.21 -29.94 -60.06
N ARG A 299 -39.09 -30.90 -59.82
CA ARG A 299 -39.34 -32.05 -60.69
C ARG A 299 -40.83 -32.32 -60.68
#